data_AF-A0A9D5V7S4-F1
#
_entry.id   AF-A0A9D5V7S4-F1
#
_cell.length_a   1.000
_cell.length_b   1.000
_cell.length_c   1.000
_cell.angle_alpha   90.00
_cell.angle_beta   90.00
_cell.angle_gamma   90.00
#
_symmetry.space_group_name_H-M   'P 1'
#
loop_
_entity.id
_entity.type
_entity.pdbx_description
1 polymer ?
#
loop_
_entity_poly.entity_id
_entity_poly.type
_entity_poly.pdbx_seq_one_letter_code
_entity_poly.pdbx_strand_id
1 'polypeptide(L)'
;MDGVIVLIAVMGGRVTPSFTSSYVGHTDPNFKVKQSLSLDRNVMFATWAMLVVDQISPLGPVAGAISLFAAVLHAVRLSGWKTGRTLQNPILWVLHLAYGWMVLGLALKALGDWGVVAPGDVLHALTIGAVGNYTLGIMTRASLGHTGRKIHAARPIVWAYVLVSAAAVLRLAVAVLPELSTELVMASGAAWTVAFAIFFAVYAPILMRPRVDGRPG
;
A
#
# COMPACT_ATOMS: atom_id res chain seq x y z
N MET A 1 -15.34 -4.59 -2.73
CA MET A 1 -14.00 -4.11 -2.34
C MET A 1 -12.90 -4.87 -3.08
N ASP A 2 -13.17 -6.12 -3.42
CA ASP A 2 -12.19 -7.07 -3.95
C ASP A 2 -11.62 -6.66 -5.30
N GLY A 3 -12.36 -5.87 -6.09
CA GLY A 3 -11.84 -5.22 -7.30
C GLY A 3 -10.67 -4.26 -7.04
N VAL A 4 -10.68 -3.54 -5.91
CA VAL A 4 -9.56 -2.66 -5.50
C VAL A 4 -8.35 -3.49 -5.09
N ILE A 5 -8.58 -4.63 -4.43
CA ILE A 5 -7.53 -5.59 -4.07
C ILE A 5 -6.84 -6.12 -5.33
N VAL A 6 -7.61 -6.54 -6.34
CA VAL A 6 -7.08 -6.99 -7.64
C VAL A 6 -6.30 -5.87 -8.32
N LEU A 7 -6.83 -4.64 -8.34
CA LEU A 7 -6.14 -3.49 -8.93
C LEU A 7 -4.79 -3.24 -8.26
N ILE A 8 -4.73 -3.24 -6.92
CA ILE A 8 -3.47 -3.03 -6.18
C ILE A 8 -2.54 -4.23 -6.34
N ALA A 9 -3.04 -5.47 -6.37
CA ALA A 9 -2.25 -6.67 -6.61
C ALA A 9 -1.53 -6.63 -7.97
N VAL A 10 -2.22 -6.16 -9.02
CA VAL A 10 -1.68 -5.98 -10.37
C VAL A 10 -0.74 -4.78 -10.43
N MET A 11 -1.23 -3.60 -10.04
CA MET A 11 -0.50 -2.34 -10.17
C MET A 11 0.67 -2.30 -9.19
N GLY A 12 0.43 -2.53 -7.90
CA GLY A 12 1.46 -2.57 -6.87
C GLY A 12 2.50 -3.66 -7.14
N GLY A 13 2.06 -4.83 -7.63
CA GLY A 13 2.92 -5.95 -7.99
C GLY A 13 3.85 -5.72 -9.18
N ARG A 14 3.54 -4.76 -10.07
CA ARG A 14 4.40 -4.41 -11.22
C ARG A 14 5.17 -3.13 -10.99
N VAL A 15 4.49 -2.11 -10.49
CA VAL A 15 5.03 -0.75 -10.30
C VAL A 15 6.09 -0.73 -9.21
N THR A 16 5.82 -1.34 -8.05
CA THR A 16 6.76 -1.33 -6.91
C THR A 16 8.09 -2.02 -7.26
N PRO A 17 8.14 -3.28 -7.74
CA PRO A 17 9.41 -3.92 -8.06
C PRO A 17 10.13 -3.31 -9.27
N SER A 18 9.38 -2.73 -10.22
CA SER A 18 9.97 -1.96 -11.32
C SER A 18 10.70 -0.74 -10.80
N PHE A 19 10.07 0.07 -9.94
CA PHE A 19 10.71 1.23 -9.33
C PHE A 19 11.88 0.85 -8.42
N THR A 20 11.78 -0.26 -7.68
CA THR A 20 12.91 -0.79 -6.89
C THR A 20 14.09 -1.17 -7.78
N SER A 21 13.85 -1.91 -8.87
CA SER A 21 14.90 -2.32 -9.80
C SER A 21 15.53 -1.12 -10.48
N SER A 22 14.73 -0.14 -10.92
CA SER A 22 15.25 1.10 -11.49
C SER A 22 16.12 1.86 -10.49
N TYR A 23 15.67 2.05 -9.24
CA TYR A 23 16.45 2.79 -8.24
C TYR A 23 17.76 2.09 -7.87
N VAL A 24 17.70 0.82 -7.49
CA VAL A 24 18.90 0.06 -7.08
C VAL A 24 19.85 -0.14 -8.27
N GLY A 25 19.32 -0.28 -9.49
CA GLY A 25 20.10 -0.37 -10.73
C GLY A 25 21.02 0.84 -10.99
N HIS A 26 20.73 2.01 -10.43
CA HIS A 26 21.65 3.17 -10.51
C HIS A 26 22.90 2.99 -9.64
N THR A 27 22.80 2.19 -8.57
CA THR A 27 23.91 1.91 -7.63
C THR A 27 24.57 0.56 -7.84
N ASP A 28 23.82 -0.43 -8.35
CA ASP A 28 24.26 -1.79 -8.62
C ASP A 28 23.66 -2.24 -9.96
N PRO A 29 24.40 -2.09 -11.08
CA PRO A 29 23.90 -2.37 -12.43
C PRO A 29 23.47 -3.83 -12.65
N ASN A 30 23.97 -4.76 -11.83
CA ASN A 30 23.64 -6.18 -11.93
C ASN A 30 22.42 -6.56 -11.08
N PHE A 31 21.91 -5.63 -10.26
CA PHE A 31 20.76 -5.89 -9.43
C PHE A 31 19.47 -5.89 -10.25
N LYS A 32 18.78 -7.03 -10.23
CA LYS A 32 17.38 -7.13 -10.65
C LYS A 32 16.58 -7.73 -9.51
N VAL A 33 15.44 -7.11 -9.18
CA VAL A 33 14.48 -7.74 -8.27
C VAL A 33 14.09 -9.08 -8.88
N LYS A 34 14.19 -10.16 -8.08
CA LYS A 34 13.85 -11.51 -8.54
C LYS A 34 12.35 -11.59 -8.75
N GLN A 35 11.90 -11.38 -9.99
CA GLN A 35 10.52 -11.58 -10.40
C GLN A 35 10.36 -13.00 -10.94
N SER A 36 9.65 -13.85 -10.21
CA SER A 36 9.31 -15.20 -10.68
C SER A 36 8.00 -15.17 -11.42
N LEU A 37 8.01 -15.49 -12.72
CA LEU A 37 6.79 -15.56 -13.53
C LEU A 37 5.77 -16.57 -12.99
N SER A 38 6.24 -17.68 -12.41
CA SER A 38 5.38 -18.69 -11.79
C SER A 38 4.70 -18.14 -10.53
N LEU A 39 5.46 -17.44 -9.67
CA LEU A 39 4.91 -16.82 -8.47
C LEU A 39 3.91 -15.72 -8.83
N ASP A 40 4.24 -14.86 -9.79
CA ASP A 40 3.34 -13.79 -10.23
C ASP A 40 2.04 -14.35 -10.80
N ARG A 41 2.10 -15.44 -11.58
CA ARG A 41 0.90 -16.14 -12.08
C ARG A 41 0.07 -16.73 -10.94
N ASN A 42 0.70 -17.41 -9.98
CA ASN A 42 0.00 -18.01 -8.84
C ASN A 42 -0.65 -16.96 -7.93
N VAL A 43 0.05 -15.84 -7.69
CA VAL A 43 -0.49 -14.69 -6.96
C VAL A 43 -1.74 -14.18 -7.65
N MET A 44 -1.66 -13.91 -8.96
CA MET A 44 -2.81 -13.42 -9.72
C MET A 44 -3.98 -14.41 -9.73
N PHE A 45 -3.70 -15.71 -9.90
CA PHE A 45 -4.72 -16.74 -9.86
C PHE A 45 -5.40 -16.79 -8.48
N ALA A 46 -4.63 -16.75 -7.40
CA ALA A 46 -5.18 -16.76 -6.04
C ALA A 46 -6.04 -15.52 -5.75
N THR A 47 -5.60 -14.31 -6.16
CA THR A 47 -6.40 -13.09 -5.99
C THR A 47 -7.71 -13.14 -6.78
N TRP A 48 -7.68 -13.67 -8.01
CA TRP A 48 -8.90 -13.85 -8.81
C TRP A 48 -9.82 -14.92 -8.25
N ALA A 49 -9.27 -16.06 -7.81
CA ALA A 49 -10.05 -17.12 -7.18
C ALA A 49 -10.74 -16.63 -5.91
N MET A 50 -10.05 -15.83 -5.08
CA MET A 50 -10.63 -15.17 -3.91
C MET A 50 -11.86 -14.34 -4.31
N LEU A 51 -11.73 -13.47 -5.32
CA LEU A 51 -12.82 -12.63 -5.80
C LEU A 51 -14.03 -13.45 -6.27
N VAL A 52 -13.80 -14.54 -7.01
CA VAL A 52 -14.87 -15.44 -7.48
C VAL A 52 -15.56 -16.13 -6.31
N VAL A 53 -14.80 -16.65 -5.35
CA VAL A 53 -15.37 -17.35 -4.19
C VAL A 53 -16.18 -16.40 -3.32
N ASP A 54 -15.76 -15.15 -3.15
CA ASP A 54 -16.54 -14.15 -2.42
C ASP A 54 -17.89 -13.85 -3.07
N GLN A 55 -18.04 -14.02 -4.39
CA GLN A 55 -19.34 -13.84 -5.06
C GLN A 55 -20.30 -15.02 -4.89
N ILE A 56 -19.77 -16.22 -4.61
CA ILE A 56 -20.56 -17.45 -4.57
C ILE A 56 -20.84 -17.87 -3.13
N SER A 57 -19.84 -17.78 -2.26
CA SER A 57 -19.90 -18.23 -0.86
C SER A 57 -19.09 -17.28 0.03
N PRO A 58 -19.59 -16.05 0.25
CA PRO A 58 -18.96 -15.12 1.18
C PRO A 58 -18.99 -15.68 2.61
N LEU A 59 -18.00 -15.33 3.43
CA LEU A 59 -17.94 -15.70 4.85
C LEU A 59 -17.90 -17.23 5.13
N GLY A 60 -17.42 -18.01 4.15
CA GLY A 60 -17.25 -19.45 4.28
C GLY A 60 -15.81 -19.87 4.65
N PRO A 61 -15.61 -21.08 5.17
CA PRO A 61 -14.27 -21.60 5.48
C PRO A 61 -13.35 -21.64 4.25
N VAL A 62 -13.93 -21.91 3.07
CA VAL A 62 -13.23 -21.91 1.78
C VAL A 62 -12.79 -20.51 1.38
N ALA A 63 -13.64 -19.49 1.57
CA ALA A 63 -13.29 -18.09 1.31
C ALA A 63 -12.08 -17.68 2.16
N GLY A 64 -12.11 -17.98 3.46
CA GLY A 64 -10.99 -17.68 4.36
C GLY A 64 -9.70 -18.42 3.99
N ALA A 65 -9.78 -19.70 3.61
CA ALA A 65 -8.62 -20.46 3.17
C ALA A 65 -7.97 -19.89 1.90
N ILE A 66 -8.78 -19.45 0.94
CA ILE A 66 -8.28 -18.83 -0.30
C ILE A 66 -7.71 -17.44 -0.03
N SER A 67 -8.37 -16.62 0.81
CA SER A 67 -7.86 -15.32 1.26
C SER A 67 -6.49 -15.47 1.95
N LEU A 68 -6.33 -16.47 2.82
CA LEU A 68 -5.07 -16.75 3.52
C LEU A 68 -3.99 -17.22 2.54
N PHE A 69 -4.34 -18.12 1.61
CA PHE A 69 -3.41 -18.58 0.59
C PHE A 69 -2.92 -17.42 -0.29
N ALA A 70 -3.83 -16.52 -0.70
CA ALA A 70 -3.47 -15.29 -1.41
C ALA A 70 -2.53 -14.42 -0.56
N ALA A 71 -2.83 -14.20 0.72
CA ALA A 71 -1.98 -13.43 1.64
C ALA A 71 -0.55 -14.00 1.71
N VAL A 72 -0.41 -15.32 1.85
CA VAL A 72 0.90 -16.00 1.88
C VAL A 72 1.66 -15.81 0.57
N LEU A 73 1.01 -16.00 -0.57
CA LEU A 73 1.67 -15.78 -1.88
C LEU A 73 2.12 -14.34 -2.06
N HIS A 74 1.29 -13.37 -1.65
CA HIS A 74 1.64 -11.96 -1.66
C HIS A 74 2.82 -11.65 -0.72
N ALA A 75 2.89 -12.27 0.46
CA ALA A 75 4.00 -12.12 1.39
C ALA A 75 5.31 -12.69 0.80
N VAL A 76 5.25 -13.88 0.20
CA VAL A 76 6.38 -14.51 -0.49
C VAL A 76 6.87 -13.61 -1.63
N ARG A 77 5.96 -13.02 -2.42
CA ARG A 77 6.29 -12.08 -3.48
C ARG A 77 6.98 -10.82 -2.95
N LEU A 78 6.46 -10.23 -1.87
CA LEU A 78 7.04 -9.05 -1.23
C LEU A 78 8.45 -9.32 -0.69
N SER A 79 8.71 -10.49 -0.11
CA SER A 79 10.04 -10.84 0.39
C SER A 79 11.12 -10.88 -0.72
N GLY A 80 10.70 -11.17 -1.96
CA GLY A 80 11.55 -11.11 -3.15
C GLY A 80 11.99 -9.70 -3.56
N TRP A 81 11.32 -8.64 -3.08
CA TRP A 81 11.55 -7.25 -3.51
C TRP A 81 12.70 -6.54 -2.79
N LYS A 82 13.33 -7.20 -1.81
CA LYS A 82 14.51 -6.66 -1.10
C LYS A 82 14.23 -5.30 -0.44
N THR A 83 13.12 -5.19 0.30
CA THR A 83 12.66 -3.96 0.99
C THR A 83 13.77 -3.23 1.78
N GLY A 84 14.73 -3.95 2.36
CA GLY A 84 15.87 -3.32 3.07
C GLY A 84 16.69 -2.35 2.21
N ARG A 85 16.78 -2.58 0.89
CA ARG A 85 17.51 -1.70 -0.04
C ARG A 85 16.76 -0.41 -0.37
N THR A 86 15.49 -0.27 0.03
CA THR A 86 14.66 0.90 -0.27
C THR A 86 14.49 1.84 0.92
N LEU A 87 14.99 1.49 2.11
CA LEU A 87 14.81 2.27 3.34
C LEU A 87 15.38 3.69 3.27
N GLN A 88 16.42 3.91 2.47
CA GLN A 88 16.99 5.25 2.24
C GLN A 88 16.17 6.12 1.27
N ASN A 89 15.17 5.54 0.59
CA ASN A 89 14.31 6.24 -0.34
C ASN A 89 12.83 6.19 0.12
N PRO A 90 12.32 7.26 0.74
CA PRO A 90 10.95 7.30 1.25
C PRO A 90 9.85 6.97 0.27
N ILE A 91 10.02 7.41 -0.98
CA ILE A 91 9.05 7.18 -2.05
C ILE A 91 8.96 5.68 -2.38
N LEU A 92 10.03 4.91 -2.17
CA LEU A 92 10.03 3.48 -2.44
C LEU A 92 9.57 2.67 -1.24
N TRP A 93 10.08 2.95 -0.04
CA TRP A 93 9.69 2.14 1.11
C TRP A 93 8.19 2.29 1.41
N VAL A 94 7.57 3.46 1.16
CA VAL A 94 6.12 3.63 1.36
C VAL A 94 5.30 2.72 0.45
N LEU A 95 5.78 2.44 -0.77
CA LEU A 95 5.11 1.49 -1.69
C LEU A 95 5.25 0.04 -1.21
N HIS A 96 6.37 -0.32 -0.56
CA HIS A 96 6.53 -1.63 0.06
C HIS A 96 5.67 -1.76 1.31
N LEU A 97 5.58 -0.69 2.11
CA LEU A 97 4.71 -0.62 3.27
C LEU A 97 3.24 -0.75 2.87
N ALA A 98 2.81 -0.05 1.81
CA ALA A 98 1.47 -0.16 1.25
C ALA A 98 1.15 -1.60 0.79
N TYR A 99 2.11 -2.28 0.16
CA TYR A 99 1.95 -3.69 -0.18
C TYR A 99 1.93 -4.61 1.06
N GLY A 100 2.71 -4.29 2.10
CA GLY A 100 2.66 -4.98 3.38
C GLY A 100 1.28 -4.86 4.04
N TRP A 101 0.66 -3.68 3.98
CA TRP A 101 -0.73 -3.49 4.41
C TRP A 101 -1.72 -4.30 3.58
N MET A 102 -1.49 -4.48 2.27
CA MET A 102 -2.32 -5.36 1.44
C MET A 102 -2.22 -6.82 1.92
N VAL A 103 -1.01 -7.31 2.18
CA VAL A 103 -0.77 -8.65 2.72
C VAL A 103 -1.49 -8.84 4.06
N LEU A 104 -1.36 -7.86 4.96
CA LEU A 104 -2.04 -7.87 6.25
C LEU A 104 -3.56 -7.82 6.09
N GLY A 105 -4.09 -6.99 5.19
CA GLY A 105 -5.51 -6.89 4.90
C GLY A 105 -6.09 -8.19 4.36
N LEU A 106 -5.36 -8.93 3.51
CA LEU A 106 -5.77 -10.27 3.05
C LEU A 106 -5.75 -11.31 4.17
N ALA A 107 -4.77 -11.24 5.09
CA ALA A 107 -4.74 -12.10 6.27
C ALA A 107 -5.92 -11.79 7.22
N LEU A 108 -6.22 -10.51 7.45
CA LEU A 108 -7.40 -10.08 8.20
C LEU A 108 -8.69 -10.49 7.50
N LYS A 109 -8.73 -10.46 6.16
CA LYS A 109 -9.87 -10.96 5.38
C LYS A 109 -10.11 -12.43 5.67
N ALA A 110 -9.05 -13.27 5.67
CA ALA A 110 -9.19 -14.67 6.01
C ALA A 110 -9.79 -14.88 7.40
N LEU A 111 -9.32 -14.10 8.38
CA LEU A 111 -9.87 -14.12 9.74
C LEU A 111 -11.32 -13.62 9.79
N GLY A 112 -11.68 -12.61 8.98
CA GLY A 112 -13.04 -12.11 8.86
C GLY A 112 -13.99 -13.11 8.21
N ASP A 113 -13.53 -13.82 7.18
CA ASP A 113 -14.28 -14.91 6.53
C ASP A 113 -14.52 -16.09 7.51
N TRP A 114 -13.70 -16.24 8.54
CA TRP A 114 -13.87 -17.21 9.63
C TRP A 114 -14.56 -16.62 10.88
N GLY A 115 -15.04 -15.38 10.82
CA GLY A 115 -15.76 -14.74 11.92
C GLY A 115 -14.90 -14.31 13.12
N VAL A 116 -13.57 -14.28 12.97
CA VAL A 116 -12.62 -13.89 14.04
C VAL A 116 -12.43 -12.38 14.10
N VAL A 117 -12.53 -11.68 12.96
CA VAL A 117 -12.27 -10.24 12.83
C VAL A 117 -13.47 -9.55 12.19
N ALA A 118 -13.77 -8.32 12.59
CA ALA A 118 -14.89 -7.58 12.01
C ALA A 118 -14.61 -7.19 10.55
N PRO A 119 -15.62 -7.20 9.64
CA PRO A 119 -15.44 -6.76 8.26
C PRO A 119 -14.90 -5.33 8.13
N GLY A 120 -15.18 -4.48 9.12
CA GLY A 120 -14.63 -3.13 9.21
C GLY A 120 -13.11 -3.11 9.32
N ASP A 121 -12.48 -4.02 10.05
CA ASP A 121 -11.03 -4.03 10.22
C ASP A 121 -10.32 -4.39 8.91
N VAL A 122 -10.89 -5.35 8.17
CA VAL A 122 -10.43 -5.71 6.83
C VAL A 122 -10.49 -4.49 5.90
N LEU A 123 -11.63 -3.77 5.92
CA LEU A 123 -11.82 -2.54 5.15
C LEU A 123 -10.74 -1.50 5.47
N HIS A 124 -10.51 -1.19 6.74
CA HIS A 124 -9.58 -0.13 7.14
C HIS A 124 -8.12 -0.49 6.87
N ALA A 125 -7.72 -1.76 7.06
CA ALA A 125 -6.37 -2.20 6.70
C ALA A 125 -6.09 -2.04 5.19
N LEU A 126 -7.04 -2.43 4.36
CA LEU A 126 -6.91 -2.33 2.90
C LEU A 126 -7.03 -0.89 2.39
N THR A 127 -7.93 -0.09 2.95
CA THR A 127 -8.18 1.27 2.45
C THR A 127 -7.23 2.29 3.07
N ILE A 128 -7.18 2.41 4.40
CA ILE A 128 -6.29 3.37 5.05
C ILE A 128 -4.84 2.92 4.87
N GLY A 129 -4.57 1.66 5.20
CA GLY A 129 -3.21 1.10 5.17
C GLY A 129 -2.65 0.94 3.76
N ALA A 130 -3.33 0.18 2.89
CA ALA A 130 -2.79 -0.10 1.55
C ALA A 130 -3.09 1.02 0.55
N VAL A 131 -4.37 1.33 0.28
CA VAL A 131 -4.75 2.35 -0.72
C VAL A 131 -4.19 3.72 -0.34
N GLY A 132 -4.31 4.15 0.91
CA GLY A 132 -3.84 5.44 1.39
C GLY A 132 -2.34 5.66 1.15
N ASN A 133 -1.51 4.70 1.60
CA ASN A 133 -0.06 4.78 1.41
C ASN A 133 0.35 4.67 -0.07
N TYR A 134 -0.30 3.79 -0.85
CA TYR A 134 -0.04 3.71 -2.29
C TYR A 134 -0.35 5.03 -2.99
N THR A 135 -1.51 5.60 -2.69
CA THR A 135 -1.97 6.87 -3.26
C THR A 135 -0.96 7.96 -2.95
N LEU A 136 -0.57 8.11 -1.68
CA LEU A 136 0.35 9.16 -1.26
C LEU A 136 1.74 9.01 -1.90
N GLY A 137 2.26 7.78 -1.97
CA GLY A 137 3.55 7.47 -2.61
C GLY A 137 3.55 7.73 -4.12
N ILE A 138 2.50 7.27 -4.82
CA ILE A 138 2.36 7.48 -6.28
C ILE A 138 2.13 8.95 -6.60
N MET A 139 1.27 9.66 -5.87
CA MET A 139 1.04 11.10 -6.04
C MET A 139 2.35 11.87 -5.83
N THR A 140 3.09 11.58 -4.77
CA THR A 140 4.41 12.20 -4.52
C THR A 140 5.35 12.04 -5.72
N ARG A 141 5.50 10.80 -6.19
CA ARG A 141 6.40 10.49 -7.31
C ARG A 141 5.93 11.16 -8.61
N ALA A 142 4.64 11.09 -8.90
CA ALA A 142 4.03 11.66 -10.10
C ALA A 142 4.15 13.20 -10.09
N SER A 143 3.84 13.86 -8.97
CA SER A 143 3.98 15.30 -8.84
C SER A 143 5.41 15.76 -9.10
N LEU A 144 6.43 15.06 -8.58
CA LEU A 144 7.84 15.41 -8.84
C LEU A 144 8.26 15.09 -10.29
N GLY A 145 7.93 13.90 -10.78
CA GLY A 145 8.34 13.44 -12.11
C GLY A 145 7.71 14.24 -13.25
N HIS A 146 6.41 14.52 -13.18
CA HIS A 146 5.71 15.29 -14.21
C HIS A 146 6.07 16.77 -14.21
N THR A 147 6.67 17.27 -13.12
CA THR A 147 7.08 18.66 -13.03
C THR A 147 8.57 18.88 -13.29
N GLY A 148 9.29 17.84 -13.71
CA GLY A 148 10.72 17.88 -14.04
C GLY A 148 11.64 17.97 -12.82
N ARG A 149 11.13 17.75 -11.60
CA ARG A 149 11.88 17.90 -10.34
C ARG A 149 12.53 16.57 -9.96
N LYS A 150 13.62 16.64 -9.19
CA LYS A 150 14.28 15.44 -8.64
C LYS A 150 13.28 14.64 -7.79
N ILE A 151 13.18 13.34 -8.06
CA ILE A 151 12.27 12.42 -7.35
C ILE A 151 12.84 12.10 -5.96
N HIS A 152 12.70 13.05 -5.04
CA HIS A 152 13.13 12.97 -3.66
C HIS A 152 12.03 13.59 -2.77
N ALA A 153 11.52 12.81 -1.82
CA ALA A 153 10.47 13.28 -0.92
C ALA A 153 11.05 14.26 0.11
N ALA A 154 10.39 15.40 0.30
CA ALA A 154 10.72 16.32 1.36
C ALA A 154 10.42 15.71 2.74
N ARG A 155 11.13 16.13 3.79
CA ARG A 155 10.94 15.63 5.16
C ARG A 155 9.48 15.61 5.65
N PRO A 156 8.66 16.66 5.42
CA PRO A 156 7.25 16.63 5.82
C PRO A 156 6.46 15.50 5.16
N ILE A 157 6.78 15.15 3.91
CA ILE A 157 6.09 14.07 3.19
C ILE A 157 6.42 12.70 3.78
N VAL A 158 7.63 12.52 4.28
CA VAL A 158 8.00 11.30 5.02
C VAL A 158 7.11 11.14 6.26
N TRP A 159 6.85 12.23 6.99
CA TRP A 159 5.89 12.22 8.10
C TRP A 159 4.47 11.91 7.64
N ALA A 160 4.03 12.43 6.50
CA ALA A 160 2.71 12.10 5.93
C ALA A 160 2.57 10.60 5.66
N TYR A 161 3.59 9.91 5.13
CA TYR A 161 3.57 8.45 4.95
C TYR A 161 3.42 7.70 6.28
N VAL A 162 4.15 8.13 7.31
CA VAL A 162 4.07 7.53 8.65
C VAL A 162 2.68 7.77 9.26
N LEU A 163 2.13 8.99 9.12
CA LEU A 163 0.83 9.35 9.66
C LEU A 163 -0.33 8.56 9.03
N VAL A 164 -0.30 8.29 7.72
CA VAL A 164 -1.32 7.42 7.07
C VAL A 164 -1.24 6.00 7.64
N SER A 165 -0.04 5.47 7.83
CA SER A 165 0.13 4.15 8.43
C SER A 165 -0.27 4.12 9.90
N ALA A 166 0.02 5.18 10.66
CA ALA A 166 -0.41 5.34 12.04
C ALA A 166 -1.93 5.42 12.14
N ALA A 167 -2.60 6.13 11.23
CA ALA A 167 -4.06 6.17 11.15
C ALA A 167 -4.66 4.75 10.99
N ALA A 168 -4.08 3.92 10.11
CA ALA A 168 -4.53 2.54 9.94
C ALA A 168 -4.35 1.72 11.23
N VAL A 169 -3.20 1.82 11.90
CA VAL A 169 -2.95 1.13 13.18
C VAL A 169 -3.94 1.58 14.26
N LEU A 170 -4.11 2.89 14.45
CA LEU A 170 -5.05 3.45 15.42
C LEU A 170 -6.47 2.98 15.15
N ARG A 171 -6.86 2.88 13.86
CA ARG A 171 -8.19 2.41 13.48
C ARG A 171 -8.41 0.94 13.84
N LEU A 172 -7.40 0.09 13.63
CA LEU A 172 -7.45 -1.33 13.98
C LEU A 172 -7.33 -1.58 15.48
N ALA A 173 -6.67 -0.68 16.23
CA ALA A 173 -6.54 -0.79 17.67
C ALA A 173 -7.89 -0.76 18.41
N VAL A 174 -8.95 -0.23 17.79
CA VAL A 174 -10.32 -0.24 18.34
C VAL A 174 -10.81 -1.66 18.64
N ALA A 175 -10.41 -2.65 17.84
CA ALA A 175 -10.79 -4.04 18.06
C ALA A 175 -10.15 -4.64 19.32
N VAL A 176 -9.02 -4.08 19.77
CA VAL A 176 -8.25 -4.57 20.94
C VAL A 176 -8.53 -3.72 22.18
N LEU A 177 -8.83 -2.44 22.01
CA LEU A 177 -9.06 -1.45 23.06
C LEU A 177 -10.43 -0.75 22.85
N PRO A 178 -11.56 -1.47 22.94
CA PRO A 178 -12.88 -0.93 22.65
C PRO A 178 -13.28 0.23 23.59
N GLU A 179 -12.74 0.26 24.80
CA GLU A 179 -12.94 1.33 25.78
C GLU A 179 -12.38 2.69 25.33
N LEU A 180 -11.40 2.69 24.41
CA LEU A 180 -10.82 3.90 23.81
C LEU A 180 -11.34 4.15 22.39
N SER A 181 -12.47 3.55 22.01
CA SER A 181 -12.96 3.56 20.63
C SER A 181 -13.14 4.98 20.06
N THR A 182 -13.68 5.91 20.84
CA THR A 182 -13.90 7.30 20.38
C THR A 182 -12.57 8.01 20.17
N GLU A 183 -11.65 7.90 21.12
CA GLU A 183 -10.32 8.50 21.10
C GLU A 183 -9.49 7.98 19.93
N LEU A 184 -9.47 6.65 19.73
CA LEU A 184 -8.73 5.99 18.66
C LEU A 184 -9.27 6.36 17.27
N VAL A 185 -10.59 6.46 17.12
CA VAL A 185 -11.21 6.88 15.86
C VAL A 185 -10.88 8.34 15.56
N MET A 186 -11.00 9.23 16.55
CA MET A 186 -10.66 10.64 16.39
C MET A 186 -9.17 10.82 16.08
N ALA A 187 -8.28 10.10 16.77
CA ALA A 187 -6.85 10.12 16.52
C ALA A 187 -6.50 9.60 15.12
N SER A 188 -7.14 8.51 14.68
CA SER A 188 -7.00 7.99 13.31
C SER A 188 -7.42 9.03 12.27
N GLY A 189 -8.59 9.65 12.45
CA GLY A 189 -9.10 10.69 11.54
C GLY A 189 -8.18 11.93 11.50
N ALA A 190 -7.67 12.35 12.65
CA ALA A 190 -6.72 13.45 12.75
C ALA A 190 -5.39 13.13 12.05
N ALA A 191 -4.81 11.96 12.29
CA ALA A 191 -3.57 11.53 11.64
C ALA A 191 -3.70 11.50 10.12
N TRP A 192 -4.81 10.94 9.60
CA TRP A 192 -5.12 10.95 8.17
C TRP A 192 -5.22 12.39 7.63
N THR A 193 -6.00 13.24 8.29
CA THR A 193 -6.24 14.62 7.87
C THR A 193 -4.94 15.43 7.81
N VAL A 194 -4.11 15.32 8.86
CA VAL A 194 -2.80 16.00 8.92
C VAL A 194 -1.87 15.48 7.82
N ALA A 195 -1.85 14.18 7.54
CA ALA A 195 -1.02 13.63 6.47
C ALA A 195 -1.35 14.24 5.10
N PHE A 196 -2.64 14.31 4.75
CA PHE A 196 -3.07 14.89 3.48
C PHE A 196 -2.95 16.42 3.44
N ALA A 197 -3.13 17.11 4.57
CA ALA A 197 -2.87 18.54 4.68
C ALA A 197 -1.38 18.85 4.43
N ILE A 198 -0.46 18.05 4.97
CA ILE A 198 0.98 18.16 4.71
C ILE A 198 1.27 17.95 3.22
N PHE A 199 0.71 16.90 2.62
CA PHE A 199 0.88 16.65 1.18
C PHE A 199 0.39 17.84 0.35
N PHE A 200 -0.81 18.34 0.63
CA PHE A 200 -1.39 19.47 -0.07
C PHE A 200 -0.53 20.72 0.05
N ALA A 201 -0.10 21.08 1.27
CA ALA A 201 0.73 22.26 1.50
C ALA A 201 2.07 22.21 0.76
N VAL A 202 2.68 21.02 0.63
CA VAL A 202 3.94 20.83 -0.09
C VAL A 202 3.74 20.80 -1.61
N TYR A 203 2.74 20.07 -2.10
CA TYR A 203 2.62 19.77 -3.53
C TYR A 203 1.69 20.71 -4.31
N ALA A 204 0.77 21.43 -3.68
CA ALA A 204 -0.05 22.44 -4.36
C ALA A 204 0.81 23.53 -5.06
N PRO A 205 1.76 24.21 -4.40
CA PRO A 205 2.59 25.22 -5.08
C PRO A 205 3.51 24.62 -6.15
N ILE A 206 3.91 23.36 -5.99
CA ILE A 206 4.72 22.60 -6.94
C ILE A 206 3.93 22.33 -8.23
N LEU A 207 2.65 21.98 -8.12
CA LEU A 207 1.79 21.66 -9.26
C LEU A 207 1.19 22.91 -9.94
N MET A 208 1.09 24.04 -9.22
CA MET A 208 0.57 25.31 -9.75
C MET A 208 1.65 26.18 -10.42
N ARG A 209 2.91 25.74 -10.41
CA ARG A 209 4.02 26.45 -11.06
C ARG A 209 4.45 25.72 -12.32
N PRO A 210 4.93 26.44 -13.35
CA PRO A 210 5.52 25.83 -14.52
C PRO A 210 6.59 24.82 -14.15
N ARG A 211 6.75 23.83 -15.02
CA ARG A 211 7.85 22.87 -14.93
C ARG A 211 9.21 23.54 -14.82
N VAL A 212 10.08 22.96 -14.02
CA VAL A 212 11.45 23.48 -13.82
C VAL A 212 12.37 23.20 -15.02
N ASP A 213 11.98 22.28 -15.91
CA ASP A 213 12.72 21.90 -17.12
C ASP A 213 12.27 22.66 -18.39
N GLY A 214 11.32 23.59 -18.26
CA GLY A 214 10.81 24.41 -19.36
C GLY A 214 9.98 23.66 -20.42
N ARG A 215 9.67 22.38 -20.21
CA ARG A 215 8.81 21.59 -21.11
C ARG A 215 7.33 21.92 -20.88
N PRO A 216 6.42 21.54 -21.81
CA PRO A 216 4.99 21.69 -21.59
C PRO A 216 4.51 20.93 -20.34
N GLY A 217 3.65 21.57 -19.56
CA GLY A 217 3.04 21.03 -18.32
C GLY A 217 3.21 21.93 -17.11
#